data_AF-A0A7U3GP78-F1
#
_entry.id   AF-A0A7U3GP78-F1
#
_cell.length_a   1.000
_cell.length_b   1.000
_cell.length_c   1.000
_cell.angle_alpha   90.00
_cell.angle_beta   90.00
_cell.angle_gamma   90.00
#
_symmetry.space_group_name_H-M   'P 1'
#
loop_
_entity.id
_entity.type
_entity.pdbx_description
1 polymer ?
#
loop_
_entity_poly.entity_id
_entity_poly.type
_entity_poly.pdbx_seq_one_letter_code
_entity_poly.pdbx_strand_id
1 'polypeptide(L)'
;MVFSVEKGLLRLTEREQLVILEIGSDAIDSASSFVGYISDTYSISKSSVWYLLNRLKEKGMLDFASKDELGKPLRLTQLGRSTLEGINAKGKDLMARYESVSLTYSAKNESFGAYRF
;
A
#
# COMPACT_ATOMS: atom_id res chain seq x y z
N MET A 1 2.75 14.50 10.88
CA MET A 1 2.22 13.93 12.15
C MET A 1 2.71 12.49 12.24
N VAL A 2 3.26 12.06 13.37
CA VAL A 2 3.76 10.68 13.56
C VAL A 2 2.85 9.98 14.55
N PHE A 3 1.94 9.15 14.05
CA PHE A 3 1.06 8.36 14.91
C PHE A 3 1.87 7.21 15.54
N SER A 4 2.18 7.33 16.83
CA SER A 4 2.75 6.23 17.63
C SER A 4 1.60 5.42 18.22
N VAL A 5 1.50 4.15 17.84
CA VAL A 5 0.57 3.19 18.44
C VAL A 5 1.34 2.32 19.42
N GLU A 6 1.06 2.51 20.71
CA GLU A 6 1.68 1.76 21.80
C GLU A 6 1.13 0.34 21.91
N LYS A 7 1.95 -0.62 21.47
CA LYS A 7 2.20 -1.97 22.04
C LYS A 7 2.81 -2.83 20.93
N GLY A 8 4.14 -3.00 20.94
CA GLY A 8 4.87 -3.96 20.11
C GLY A 8 4.83 -3.76 18.58
N LEU A 9 4.06 -2.82 18.07
CA LEU A 9 3.95 -2.53 16.64
C LEU A 9 5.15 -1.68 16.21
N LEU A 10 6.05 -2.27 15.41
CA LEU A 10 7.04 -1.55 14.62
C LEU A 10 6.42 -0.26 14.08
N ARG A 11 7.07 0.90 14.29
CA ARG A 11 6.55 2.19 13.80
C ARG A 11 6.40 2.14 12.28
N LEU A 12 5.17 1.94 11.81
CA LEU A 12 4.80 1.98 10.41
C LEU A 12 4.34 3.37 10.04
N THR A 13 4.87 3.88 8.95
CA THR A 13 4.39 5.10 8.30
C THR A 13 3.01 4.87 7.67
N GLU A 14 2.25 5.94 7.45
CA GLU A 14 0.91 5.85 6.84
C GLU A 14 0.94 5.13 5.48
N ARG A 15 1.98 5.36 4.68
CA ARG A 15 2.17 4.67 3.39
C ARG A 15 2.45 3.18 3.52
N GLU A 16 3.19 2.78 4.56
CA GLU A 16 3.42 1.35 4.85
C GLU A 16 2.14 0.66 5.32
N GLN A 17 1.34 1.35 6.14
CA GLN A 17 0.04 0.85 6.59
C GLN A 17 -0.94 0.70 5.42
N LEU A 18 -0.96 1.68 4.51
CA LEU A 18 -1.75 1.61 3.27
C LEU A 18 -1.41 0.36 2.45
N VAL A 19 -0.12 0.10 2.23
CA VAL A 19 0.33 -1.08 1.47
C VAL A 19 -0.13 -2.39 2.14
N ILE A 20 -0.03 -2.50 3.47
CA ILE A 20 -0.48 -3.69 4.21
C ILE A 20 -1.99 -3.88 4.08
N LEU A 21 -2.77 -2.79 4.18
CA LEU A 21 -4.22 -2.82 4.03
C LEU A 21 -4.65 -3.29 2.64
N GLU A 22 -3.99 -2.81 1.60
CA GLU A 22 -4.30 -3.15 0.21
C GLU A 22 -3.90 -4.57 -0.17
N ILE A 23 -2.84 -5.11 0.42
CA ILE A 23 -2.52 -6.54 0.27
C ILE A 23 -3.62 -7.38 0.93
N GLY A 24 -4.16 -6.90 2.06
CA GLY A 24 -5.21 -7.60 2.78
C GLY A 24 -4.74 -8.96 3.29
N SER A 25 -5.69 -9.88 3.49
CA SER A 25 -5.38 -11.25 3.94
C SER A 25 -5.07 -12.20 2.78
N ASP A 26 -5.34 -11.77 1.54
CA ASP A 26 -5.20 -12.59 0.34
C ASP A 26 -3.77 -12.54 -0.20
N ALA A 27 -3.37 -13.63 -0.86
CA ALA A 27 -2.12 -13.66 -1.59
C ALA A 27 -2.31 -13.00 -2.96
N ILE A 28 -1.40 -12.12 -3.34
CA ILE A 28 -1.39 -11.49 -4.66
C ILE A 28 -0.40 -12.24 -5.55
N ASP A 29 -0.83 -12.61 -6.75
CA ASP A 29 -0.06 -13.47 -7.67
C ASP A 29 1.32 -12.89 -8.01
N SER A 30 1.44 -11.57 -8.07
CA SER A 30 2.70 -10.89 -8.42
C SER A 30 2.85 -9.54 -7.76
N ALA A 31 4.01 -9.33 -7.14
CA ALA A 31 4.42 -8.04 -6.58
C ALA A 31 4.45 -6.94 -7.66
N SER A 32 4.83 -7.26 -8.90
CA SER A 32 4.84 -6.28 -10.01
C SER A 32 3.44 -5.81 -10.37
N SER A 33 2.45 -6.71 -10.37
CA SER A 33 1.05 -6.35 -10.62
C SER A 33 0.51 -5.48 -9.50
N PHE A 34 0.82 -5.82 -8.24
CA PHE A 34 0.46 -5.00 -7.09
C PHE A 34 1.09 -3.60 -7.14
N VAL A 35 2.37 -3.49 -7.51
CA VAL A 35 3.04 -2.20 -7.68
C VAL A 35 2.36 -1.35 -8.74
N GLY A 36 1.94 -1.95 -9.85
CA GLY A 36 1.14 -1.27 -10.87
C GLY A 36 -0.15 -0.71 -10.29
N TYR A 37 -0.93 -1.57 -9.63
CA TYR A 37 -2.19 -1.19 -8.98
C TYR A 37 -2.03 -0.03 -8.00
N ILE A 38 -1.10 -0.12 -7.02
CA ILE A 38 -0.90 0.94 -6.04
C ILE A 38 -0.44 2.24 -6.71
N SER A 39 0.41 2.13 -7.73
CA SER A 39 0.92 3.29 -8.44
C SER A 39 -0.19 4.07 -9.13
N ASP A 40 -1.11 3.35 -9.80
CA ASP A 40 -2.25 3.95 -10.51
C ASP A 40 -3.32 4.46 -9.52
N THR A 41 -3.72 3.65 -8.53
CA THR A 41 -4.80 4.01 -7.60
C THR A 41 -4.43 5.18 -6.68
N TYR A 42 -3.18 5.21 -6.19
CA TYR A 42 -2.75 6.18 -5.17
C TYR A 42 -1.79 7.25 -5.70
N SER A 43 -1.52 7.27 -7.01
CA SER A 43 -0.57 8.21 -7.63
C SER A 43 0.82 8.20 -6.98
N ILE A 44 1.26 7.03 -6.49
CA ILE A 44 2.59 6.83 -5.89
C ILE A 44 3.52 6.28 -6.97
N SER A 45 4.75 6.80 -7.11
CA SER A 45 5.66 6.26 -8.12
C SER A 45 5.95 4.77 -7.89
N LYS A 46 6.03 3.97 -8.97
CA LYS A 46 6.36 2.53 -8.88
C LYS A 46 7.63 2.26 -8.08
N SER A 47 8.65 3.10 -8.23
CA SER A 47 9.90 3.02 -7.46
C SER A 47 9.68 3.21 -5.95
N SER A 48 8.80 4.14 -5.57
CA SER A 48 8.43 4.34 -4.17
C SER A 48 7.64 3.15 -3.62
N VAL A 49 6.74 2.55 -4.40
CA VAL A 49 6.00 1.35 -3.96
C VAL A 49 6.97 0.17 -3.76
N TRP A 50 7.89 -0.04 -4.69
CA TRP A 50 8.96 -1.04 -4.54
C TRP A 50 9.80 -0.82 -3.28
N TYR A 51 10.17 0.42 -3.00
CA TYR A 51 10.88 0.77 -1.78
C TYR A 51 10.08 0.41 -0.53
N LEU A 52 8.77 0.72 -0.50
CA LEU A 52 7.88 0.37 0.61
C LEU A 52 7.77 -1.15 0.81
N LEU A 53 7.58 -1.91 -0.28
CA LEU A 53 7.51 -3.37 -0.24
C LEU A 53 8.80 -3.98 0.32
N ASN A 54 9.96 -3.55 -0.18
CA ASN A 54 11.24 -4.05 0.31
C ASN A 54 11.43 -3.72 1.79
N ARG A 55 11.11 -2.50 2.21
CA ARG A 55 11.21 -2.10 3.62
C ARG A 55 10.29 -2.91 4.53
N LEU A 56 9.09 -3.25 4.07
CA LEU A 56 8.15 -4.11 4.78
C LEU A 56 8.61 -5.58 4.83
N LYS A 57 9.26 -6.07 3.78
CA LYS A 57 9.91 -7.38 3.74
C LYS A 57 11.11 -7.45 4.71
N GLU A 58 11.94 -6.42 4.76
CA GLU A 58 13.04 -6.30 5.74
C GLU A 58 12.53 -6.27 7.19
N LYS A 59 11.35 -5.68 7.42
CA LYS A 59 10.64 -5.72 8.71
C LYS A 59 9.99 -7.06 9.01
N GLY A 60 10.09 -8.05 8.11
CA GLY A 60 9.49 -9.37 8.26
C GLY A 60 7.98 -9.40 8.14
N MET A 61 7.35 -8.37 7.58
CA MET A 61 5.88 -8.27 7.43
C MET A 61 5.37 -8.84 6.11
N LEU A 62 6.21 -8.85 5.09
CA LEU A 62 5.89 -9.35 3.76
C LEU A 62 6.84 -10.47 3.35
N ASP A 63 6.29 -11.42 2.60
CA ASP A 63 7.05 -12.41 1.86
C ASP A 63 6.64 -12.32 0.39
N PHE A 64 7.62 -12.03 -0.49
CA PHE A 64 7.44 -12.01 -1.93
C PHE A 64 8.78 -12.29 -2.62
N ALA A 65 8.71 -12.76 -3.85
CA ALA A 65 9.88 -12.98 -4.70
C ALA A 65 10.60 -11.67 -5.02
N SER A 66 11.90 -11.61 -4.79
CA SER A 66 12.72 -10.55 -5.42
C SER A 66 12.77 -10.77 -6.94
N LYS A 67 13.20 -9.77 -7.72
CA LYS A 67 13.22 -9.83 -9.21
C LYS A 67 13.83 -11.12 -9.81
N ASP A 68 14.67 -11.82 -9.05
CA ASP A 68 15.39 -13.03 -9.46
C ASP A 68 14.67 -14.34 -9.09
N GLU A 69 13.55 -14.29 -8.37
CA GLU A 69 12.75 -15.46 -7.99
C GLU A 69 11.42 -15.43 -8.74
N LEU A 70 11.23 -16.25 -9.77
CA LEU A 70 9.96 -16.29 -10.49
C LEU A 70 8.91 -17.10 -9.71
N GLY A 71 7.68 -16.56 -9.63
CA GLY A 71 6.49 -17.33 -9.21
C GLY A 71 6.17 -17.35 -7.72
N LYS A 72 6.83 -16.53 -6.88
CA LYS A 72 6.43 -16.42 -5.46
C LYS A 72 5.39 -15.31 -5.28
N PRO A 73 4.18 -15.62 -4.78
CA PRO A 73 3.14 -14.62 -4.56
C PRO A 73 3.55 -13.63 -3.46
N LEU A 74 3.04 -12.40 -3.56
CA LEU A 74 3.12 -11.39 -2.52
C LEU A 74 2.09 -11.70 -1.44
N ARG A 75 2.57 -11.92 -0.22
CA ARG A 75 1.71 -12.29 0.91
C ARG A 75 2.19 -11.70 2.22
N LEU A 76 1.24 -11.46 3.12
CA LEU A 76 1.56 -11.10 4.50
C LEU A 76 2.13 -12.30 5.26
N THR A 77 3.22 -12.07 5.99
CA THR A 77 3.70 -13.04 6.99
C THR A 77 2.73 -13.09 8.18
N GLN A 78 2.98 -13.98 9.14
CA GLN A 78 2.22 -14.00 10.39
C GLN A 78 2.28 -12.63 11.11
N LEU A 79 3.46 -11.99 11.11
CA LEU A 79 3.63 -10.65 11.68
C LEU A 79 2.84 -9.58 10.91
N GLY A 80 2.85 -9.66 9.58
CA GLY A 80 2.06 -8.77 8.72
C GLY A 80 0.56 -8.88 8.98
N ARG A 81 0.05 -10.10 9.15
CA ARG A 81 -1.38 -10.35 9.44
C ARG A 81 -1.81 -9.82 10.81
N SER A 82 -1.05 -10.07 11.87
CA SER A 82 -1.36 -9.48 13.18
C SER A 82 -1.30 -7.96 13.17
N THR A 83 -0.42 -7.39 12.33
CA THR A 83 -0.36 -5.94 12.11
C THR A 83 -1.58 -5.44 11.34
N LEU A 84 -2.01 -6.16 10.30
CA LEU A 84 -3.23 -5.85 9.56
C LEU A 84 -4.45 -5.83 10.49
N GLU A 85 -4.59 -6.81 11.39
CA GLU A 85 -5.70 -6.83 12.37
C GLU A 85 -5.67 -5.60 13.29
N GLY A 86 -4.48 -5.20 13.76
CA GLY A 86 -4.30 -4.00 14.56
C GLY A 86 -4.59 -2.69 13.81
N ILE A 87 -4.26 -2.63 12.51
CA ILE A 87 -4.57 -1.49 11.65
C ILE A 87 -6.06 -1.49 11.31
N ASN A 88 -6.67 -2.61 10.96
CA ASN A 88 -8.08 -2.69 10.51
C ASN A 88 -9.06 -2.24 11.61
N ALA A 89 -8.72 -2.51 12.88
CA ALA A 89 -9.45 -1.96 14.03
C ALA A 89 -9.46 -0.41 14.09
N LYS A 90 -8.54 0.26 13.37
CA LYS A 90 -8.37 1.72 13.31
C LYS A 90 -8.40 2.31 11.88
N GLY A 91 -8.43 1.47 10.85
CA GLY A 91 -7.99 1.79 9.48
C GLY A 91 -9.07 2.29 8.54
N LYS A 92 -10.35 2.15 8.91
CA LYS A 92 -11.48 2.68 8.12
C LYS A 92 -11.36 4.18 7.84
N ASP A 93 -10.75 4.94 8.75
CA ASP A 93 -10.53 6.38 8.59
C ASP A 93 -9.37 6.71 7.64
N LEU A 94 -8.36 5.83 7.52
CA LEU A 94 -7.18 6.07 6.70
C LEU A 94 -7.46 5.85 5.20
N MET A 95 -8.18 4.78 4.85
CA MET A 95 -8.58 4.49 3.46
C MET A 95 -9.51 5.58 2.91
N ALA A 96 -10.50 6.00 3.70
CA ALA A 96 -11.43 7.07 3.33
C ALA A 96 -10.72 8.41 2.99
N ARG A 97 -9.61 8.72 3.67
CA ARG A 97 -8.81 9.92 3.41
C ARG A 97 -8.08 9.86 2.07
N TYR A 98 -7.59 8.69 1.67
CA TYR A 98 -6.89 8.53 0.39
C TYR A 98 -7.85 8.40 -0.80
N GLU A 99 -9.03 7.77 -0.64
CA GLU A 99 -10.08 7.75 -1.66
C GLU A 99 -10.61 9.15 -1.99
N SER A 100 -10.80 10.00 -0.98
CA SER A 100 -11.26 11.39 -1.17
C SER A 100 -10.27 12.25 -1.98
N VAL A 101 -8.97 11.96 -1.87
CA VAL A 101 -7.92 12.67 -2.63
C VAL A 101 -7.89 12.20 -4.09
N SER A 102 -8.11 10.92 -4.35
CA SER A 102 -8.18 10.35 -5.71
C SER A 102 -9.37 10.90 -6.51
N LEU A 103 -10.55 10.98 -5.88
CA LEU A 103 -11.74 11.60 -6.46
C LEU A 103 -11.56 13.09 -6.78
N THR A 104 -10.82 13.82 -5.94
CA THR A 104 -10.54 15.25 -6.16
C THR A 104 -9.57 15.48 -7.33
N TYR A 105 -8.66 14.53 -7.59
CA TYR A 105 -7.74 14.59 -8.73
C TYR A 105 -8.43 14.23 -10.05
N SER A 106 -9.33 13.25 -10.07
CA SER A 106 -10.11 12.90 -11.26
C SER A 106 -11.02 14.05 -11.70
N ALA A 107 -11.69 14.72 -10.75
CA ALA A 107 -12.57 15.87 -11.04
C ALA A 107 -11.81 17.09 -11.60
N LYS A 108 -10.53 17.28 -11.22
CA LYS A 108 -9.70 18.35 -11.77
C LYS A 108 -9.19 18.03 -13.18
N ASN A 109 -8.93 16.77 -13.51
CA ASN A 109 -8.48 16.38 -14.85
C ASN A 109 -9.61 16.34 -15.89
N GLU A 110 -10.86 16.13 -15.49
CA GLU A 110 -12.01 16.31 -16.39
C GLU A 110 -12.27 17.80 -16.71
N SER A 111 -11.87 18.72 -15.82
CA SER A 111 -12.04 20.16 -16.03
C SER A 111 -10.96 20.78 -16.94
N PHE A 112 -9.82 20.11 -17.14
CA PHE A 112 -8.74 20.59 -18.02
C PHE A 112 -8.72 19.94 -19.42
N GLY A 113 -9.58 18.95 -19.67
CA GLY A 113 -9.76 18.34 -21.00
C GLY A 113 -10.57 19.19 -22.00
N ALA A 114 -11.00 20.39 -21.60
CA ALA A 114 -11.84 21.28 -22.43
C ALA A 114 -11.05 22.34 -23.23
N TYR A 115 -9.72 22.31 -23.25
CA TYR A 115 -8.94 23.12 -24.20
C TYR A 115 -8.34 22.23 -25.29
N ARG A 116 -9.23 21.91 -26.23
CA ARG A 116 -8.89 21.45 -27.57
C ARG A 116 -8.69 22.70 -28.44
N PHE A 117 -7.47 22.98 -28.87
CA PHE A 117 -7.13 23.56 -30.19
C PHE A 117 -5.67 23.25 -30.51
#